data_AF-A0A973Q823-F1
#
_entry.id   AF-A0A973Q823-F1
#
_cell.length_a   1.000
_cell.length_b   1.000
_cell.length_c   1.000
_cell.angle_alpha   90.00
_cell.angle_beta   90.00
_cell.angle_gamma   90.00
#
_symmetry.space_group_name_H-M   'P 1'
#
loop_
_entity.id
_entity.type
_entity.pdbx_description
1 polymer ?
#
loop_
_entity_poly.entity_id
_entity_poly.type
_entity_poly.pdbx_seq_one_letter_code
_entity_poly.pdbx_strand_id
1 'polypeptide(L)'
;MNDQNTGNADDASGPIPPAPLVPFDVDLTLDEARRRAEVVAALGADWDPAAVLRGEDEAYALLYSGLDAEQQRVHDELVAAGVLPGEGPGRAAAH
;
A
#
# COMPACT_ATOMS: atom_id res chain seq x y z
N MET A 1 -52.73 59.40 -2.15
CA MET A 1 -51.92 59.58 -3.37
C MET A 1 -50.56 58.96 -3.08
N ASN A 2 -50.32 57.82 -3.72
CA ASN A 2 -49.10 56.99 -3.80
C ASN A 2 -48.47 56.42 -2.52
N ASP A 3 -48.89 55.18 -2.24
CA ASP A 3 -48.18 54.19 -1.44
C ASP A 3 -46.78 53.93 -1.99
N GLN A 4 -45.81 54.01 -1.09
CA GLN A 4 -44.45 53.52 -1.29
C GLN A 4 -44.49 51.99 -1.13
N ASN A 5 -44.41 51.26 -2.24
CA ASN A 5 -43.98 49.87 -2.20
C ASN A 5 -42.81 49.71 -3.17
N THR A 6 -41.61 50.03 -2.66
CA THR A 6 -40.35 49.65 -3.26
C THR A 6 -40.23 48.12 -3.17
N GLY A 7 -40.74 47.43 -4.18
CA GLY A 7 -40.50 45.99 -4.37
C GLY A 7 -39.00 45.79 -4.55
N ASN A 8 -38.36 45.28 -3.52
CA ASN A 8 -36.93 44.99 -3.48
C ASN A 8 -36.62 43.97 -4.59
N ALA A 9 -35.82 44.35 -5.58
CA ALA A 9 -35.43 43.49 -6.70
C ALA A 9 -34.41 42.38 -6.30
N ASP A 10 -34.20 42.17 -4.99
CA ASP A 10 -33.20 41.24 -4.47
C ASP A 10 -33.74 39.82 -4.21
N ASP A 11 -35.04 39.56 -4.41
CA ASP A 11 -35.66 38.27 -4.08
C ASP A 11 -35.47 37.19 -5.18
N ALA A 12 -34.50 37.38 -6.09
CA ALA A 12 -34.16 36.41 -7.13
C ALA A 12 -32.97 35.50 -6.74
N SER A 13 -32.64 35.40 -5.45
CA SER A 13 -31.63 34.45 -4.97
C SER A 13 -32.26 33.08 -4.70
N GLY A 14 -32.74 32.44 -5.77
CA GLY A 14 -32.87 30.99 -5.77
C GLY A 14 -31.49 30.34 -5.59
N PRO A 15 -31.40 29.08 -5.12
CA PRO A 15 -30.11 28.41 -4.95
C PRO A 15 -29.30 28.48 -6.26
N ILE A 16 -28.10 29.03 -6.20
CA ILE A 16 -27.18 29.01 -7.34
C ILE A 16 -26.93 27.54 -7.65
N PRO A 17 -27.26 27.05 -8.87
CA PRO A 17 -27.00 25.66 -9.21
C PRO A 17 -25.50 25.39 -9.08
N PRO A 18 -25.10 24.25 -8.51
CA PRO A 18 -23.69 23.91 -8.41
C PRO A 18 -23.07 23.94 -9.81
N ALA A 19 -21.85 24.47 -9.90
CA ALA A 19 -21.08 24.43 -11.13
C ALA A 19 -20.99 22.98 -11.65
N PRO A 20 -21.03 22.77 -12.97
CA PRO A 20 -20.93 21.42 -13.53
C PRO A 20 -19.62 20.77 -13.07
N LEU A 21 -19.73 19.55 -12.53
CA LEU A 21 -18.58 18.77 -12.11
C LEU A 21 -17.84 18.26 -13.36
N VAL A 22 -16.52 18.39 -13.36
CA VAL A 22 -15.66 17.78 -14.37
C VAL A 22 -15.32 16.37 -13.90
N PRO A 23 -15.56 15.32 -14.70
CA PRO A 23 -15.12 13.97 -14.36
C PRO A 23 -13.61 13.93 -14.14
N PHE A 24 -13.20 13.36 -13.02
CA PHE A 24 -11.81 13.14 -12.67
C PHE A 24 -11.61 11.65 -12.41
N ASP A 25 -11.01 10.97 -13.38
CA ASP A 25 -10.71 9.55 -13.32
C ASP A 25 -9.19 9.35 -13.21
N VAL A 26 -8.78 8.46 -12.31
CA VAL A 26 -7.37 8.09 -12.12
C VAL A 26 -7.23 6.59 -12.40
N ASP A 27 -6.32 6.25 -13.31
CA ASP A 27 -5.93 4.87 -13.53
C ASP A 27 -4.83 4.47 -12.54
N LEU A 28 -5.26 3.94 -11.40
CA LEU A 28 -4.36 3.48 -10.35
C LEU A 28 -3.48 2.31 -10.80
N THR A 29 -3.90 1.53 -11.80
CA THR A 29 -3.11 0.40 -12.31
C THR A 29 -1.91 0.94 -13.08
N LEU A 30 -2.16 1.90 -13.97
CA LEU A 30 -1.11 2.57 -14.72
C LEU A 30 -0.17 3.36 -13.80
N ASP A 31 -0.71 4.07 -12.82
CA ASP A 31 0.10 4.87 -11.91
C ASP A 31 0.94 3.99 -10.98
N GLU A 32 0.42 2.84 -10.53
CA GLU A 32 1.22 1.85 -9.79
C GLU A 32 2.32 1.23 -10.65
N ALA A 33 2.04 0.92 -11.92
CA ALA A 33 3.05 0.41 -12.84
C ALA A 33 4.19 1.42 -13.03
N ARG A 34 3.86 2.72 -13.18
CA ARG A 34 4.86 3.81 -13.25
C ARG A 34 5.66 3.91 -11.95
N ARG A 35 5.00 3.93 -10.80
CA ARG A 35 5.67 3.99 -9.49
C ARG A 35 6.66 2.84 -9.33
N ARG A 36 6.28 1.61 -9.67
CA ARG A 36 7.16 0.44 -9.61
C ARG A 36 8.34 0.56 -10.57
N ALA A 37 8.11 1.03 -11.79
CA ALA A 37 9.19 1.24 -12.76
C ALA A 37 10.23 2.25 -12.25
N GLU A 38 9.80 3.37 -11.67
CA GLU A 38 10.69 4.37 -11.07
C GLU A 38 11.47 3.81 -9.87
N VAL A 39 10.83 2.98 -9.04
CA VAL A 39 11.52 2.30 -7.93
C VAL A 39 12.62 1.38 -8.44
N VAL A 40 12.32 0.55 -9.45
CA VAL A 40 13.32 -0.36 -10.03
C VAL A 40 14.45 0.43 -10.70
N ALA A 41 14.14 1.53 -11.39
CA ALA A 41 15.14 2.41 -11.98
C ALA A 41 16.07 3.04 -10.93
N ALA A 42 15.52 3.46 -9.78
CA ALA A 42 16.29 4.03 -8.68
C ALA A 42 17.22 3.03 -7.99
N LEU A 43 16.89 1.74 -7.99
CA LEU A 43 17.75 0.66 -7.47
C LEU A 43 18.99 0.42 -8.35
N GLY A 44 18.92 0.82 -9.63
CA GLY A 44 20.04 0.77 -10.57
C GLY A 44 20.16 -0.55 -11.33
N ALA A 45 20.94 -0.53 -12.41
CA ALA A 45 21.09 -1.67 -13.32
C ALA A 45 21.81 -2.88 -12.70
N ASP A 46 22.59 -2.65 -11.65
CA ASP A 46 23.34 -3.71 -10.95
C ASP A 46 22.50 -4.38 -9.84
N TRP A 47 21.25 -3.97 -9.64
CA TRP A 47 20.38 -4.56 -8.64
C TRP A 47 19.95 -5.98 -9.06
N ASP A 48 20.42 -6.99 -8.33
CA ASP A 48 19.98 -8.39 -8.46
C ASP A 48 18.91 -8.71 -7.38
N PRO A 49 17.61 -8.70 -7.72
CA PRO A 49 16.55 -8.99 -6.75
C PRO A 49 16.64 -10.40 -6.18
N ALA A 50 17.18 -11.36 -6.94
CA ALA A 50 17.35 -12.73 -6.46
C ALA A 50 18.49 -12.82 -5.44
N ALA A 51 19.56 -12.04 -5.60
CA ALA A 51 20.61 -11.93 -4.59
C ALA A 51 20.10 -11.30 -3.29
N VAL A 52 19.26 -10.27 -3.39
CA VAL A 52 18.65 -9.64 -2.20
C VAL A 52 17.79 -10.64 -1.44
N LEU A 53 16.90 -11.37 -2.13
CA LEU A 53 16.04 -12.37 -1.48
C LEU A 53 16.85 -13.50 -0.83
N ARG A 54 17.90 -13.99 -1.48
CA ARG A 54 18.81 -14.98 -0.86
C ARG A 54 19.47 -14.42 0.40
N GLY A 55 19.93 -13.18 0.37
CA GLY A 55 20.55 -12.53 1.52
C GLY A 55 19.56 -12.34 2.69
N GLU A 56 18.30 -12.05 2.40
CA GLU A 56 17.24 -11.97 3.42
C GLU A 56 16.97 -13.33 4.07
N ASP A 57 16.94 -14.41 3.28
CA ASP A 57 16.77 -15.77 3.80
C ASP A 57 17.96 -16.21 4.65
N GLU A 58 19.20 -15.91 4.22
CA GLU A 58 20.42 -16.15 5.00
C GLU A 58 20.41 -15.38 6.33
N ALA A 59 20.04 -14.09 6.30
CA ALA A 59 19.93 -13.27 7.51
C ALA A 59 18.86 -13.80 8.46
N TYR A 60 17.75 -14.32 7.93
CA TYR A 60 16.70 -14.94 8.73
C TYR A 60 17.17 -16.24 9.40
N ALA A 61 17.92 -17.08 8.67
CA ALA A 61 18.51 -18.29 9.23
C ALA A 61 19.49 -17.98 10.37
N LEU A 62 20.22 -16.86 10.29
CA LEU A 62 21.11 -16.41 11.36
C LEU A 62 20.34 -16.02 12.63
N LEU A 63 19.13 -15.45 12.53
CA LEU A 63 18.33 -15.04 13.69
C LEU A 63 17.99 -16.22 14.61
N TYR A 64 17.78 -17.39 14.02
CA TYR A 64 17.47 -18.64 14.74
C TYR A 64 18.63 -19.63 14.68
N SER A 65 19.85 -19.13 14.45
CA SER A 65 21.06 -19.94 14.52
C SER A 65 21.52 -20.10 15.96
N GLY A 66 22.11 -21.26 16.27
CA GLY A 66 22.72 -21.50 17.59
C GLY A 66 21.72 -21.63 18.74
N LEU A 67 20.47 -21.98 18.45
CA LEU A 67 19.48 -22.28 19.49
C LEU A 67 19.91 -23.52 20.28
N ASP A 68 19.77 -23.43 21.60
CA ASP A 68 19.85 -24.61 22.45
C ASP A 68 18.61 -25.50 22.28
N ALA A 69 18.61 -26.67 22.93
CA ALA A 69 17.55 -27.65 22.76
C ALA A 69 16.16 -27.15 23.21
N GLU A 70 16.10 -26.30 24.24
CA GLU A 70 14.81 -25.77 24.72
C GLU A 70 14.34 -24.62 23.83
N GLN A 71 15.27 -23.77 23.39
CA GLN A 71 14.99 -22.71 22.42
C GLN A 71 14.52 -23.27 21.08
N GLN A 72 15.13 -24.35 20.60
CA GLN A 72 14.71 -25.05 19.38
C GLN A 72 13.29 -25.62 19.55
N ARG A 73 12.99 -26.24 20.70
CA ARG A 73 11.65 -26.77 21.00
C ARG A 73 10.58 -25.66 20.95
N VAL A 74 10.86 -24.51 21.55
CA VAL A 74 9.94 -23.36 21.53
C VAL A 74 9.80 -22.79 20.12
N HIS A 75 10.90 -22.66 19.38
CA HIS A 75 10.88 -22.23 17.99
C HIS A 75 9.97 -23.12 17.13
N ASP A 76 10.12 -24.44 17.24
CA ASP A 76 9.33 -25.41 16.48
C ASP A 76 7.83 -25.34 16.86
N GLU A 77 7.53 -25.12 18.14
CA GLU A 77 6.16 -24.94 18.64
C GLU A 77 5.52 -23.66 18.08
N LEU A 78 6.28 -22.57 17.97
CA LEU A 78 5.82 -21.31 17.38
C LEU A 78 5.62 -21.41 15.87
N VAL A 79 6.46 -22.15 15.16
CA VAL A 79 6.28 -22.45 13.73
C VAL A 79 5.02 -23.29 13.52
N ALA A 80 4.83 -24.35 14.32
CA ALA A 80 3.65 -25.20 14.25
C ALA A 80 2.35 -24.44 14.56
N ALA A 81 2.40 -23.47 15.47
CA ALA A 81 1.28 -22.58 15.78
C ALA A 81 1.04 -21.48 14.72
N GLY A 82 1.92 -21.34 13.73
CA GLY A 82 1.85 -20.29 12.69
C GLY A 82 2.21 -18.89 13.20
N VAL A 83 2.79 -18.79 14.40
CA VAL A 83 3.29 -17.52 14.97
C VAL A 83 4.57 -17.10 14.27
N LEU A 84 5.44 -18.07 13.97
CA LEU A 84 6.63 -17.87 13.14
C LEU A 84 6.44 -18.49 11.76
N PRO A 85 7.02 -17.89 10.71
CA PRO A 85 7.01 -18.48 9.38
C PRO A 85 7.82 -19.77 9.36
N GLY A 86 7.25 -20.85 8.83
CA GLY A 86 7.96 -22.10 8.59
C GLY A 86 8.71 -22.13 7.25
N GLU A 87 9.47 -23.20 7.00
CA GLU A 87 10.24 -23.42 5.75
C GLU A 87 9.37 -23.74 4.51
N GLY A 88 8.04 -23.58 4.60
CA GLY A 88 7.09 -23.88 3.53
C GLY A 88 6.91 -22.76 2.48
N PRO A 89 6.15 -23.02 1.40
CA PRO A 89 5.96 -22.13 0.25
C PRO A 89 5.14 -20.85 0.53
N GLY A 90 5.09 -20.40 1.79
CA GLY A 90 4.49 -19.12 2.19
C GLY A 90 5.42 -17.92 1.99
N ARG A 91 6.69 -18.14 1.62
CA ARG A 91 7.69 -17.05 1.54
C ARG A 91 7.90 -16.47 0.14
N ALA A 92 7.62 -17.22 -0.94
CA ALA A 92 7.56 -16.69 -2.31
C ALA A 92 6.91 -17.70 -3.28
N ALA A 93 5.59 -17.62 -3.45
CA ALA A 93 4.82 -17.91 -4.68
C ALA A 93 3.33 -18.08 -4.32
N ALA A 94 2.66 -16.98 -4.01
CA ALA A 94 1.23 -16.89 -4.28
C ALA A 94 1.09 -16.30 -5.69
N HIS A 95 0.72 -17.17 -6.64
CA HIS A 95 0.34 -16.79 -8.01
C HIS A 95 -0.95 -15.97 -8.04
#